data_AF-A0A453H789-F1
#
_entry.id   AF-A0A453H789-F1
#
_cell.length_a   1.000
_cell.length_b   1.000
_cell.length_c   1.000
_cell.angle_alpha   90.00
_cell.angle_beta   90.00
_cell.angle_gamma   90.00
#
_symmetry.space_group_name_H-M   'P 1'
#
loop_
_entity.id
_entity.type
_entity.pdbx_description
1 polymer ?
#
loop_
_entity_poly.entity_id
_entity_poly.type
_entity_poly.pdbx_seq_one_letter_code
_entity_poly.pdbx_strand_id
1 'polypeptide(L)'
;MANLVKMQSSLSDVNKSIKEIQPTVADVVSADEFEYKDPVDGSVSKHQGIRYLFGDGSRLVFRLSGTGSVGATIRIYIEQYEKDSSKTGRASSDALSPLVDVALKFSKIKEYTGRSAPTVIT
;
A
#
# COMPACT_ATOMS: atom_id res chain seq x y z
N MET A 1 3.12 -8.93 -7.00
CA MET A 1 3.18 -9.05 -5.52
C MET A 1 4.55 -9.46 -5.01
N ALA A 2 5.21 -10.48 -5.57
CA ALA A 2 6.54 -10.93 -5.13
C ALA A 2 7.59 -9.80 -4.96
N ASN A 3 7.62 -8.82 -5.87
CA ASN A 3 8.52 -7.66 -5.76
C ASN A 3 8.27 -6.85 -4.47
N LEU A 4 7.01 -6.58 -4.15
CA LEU A 4 6.63 -5.83 -2.93
C LEU A 4 6.99 -6.62 -1.66
N VAL A 5 6.71 -7.94 -1.65
CA VAL A 5 7.12 -8.83 -0.54
C VAL A 5 8.64 -8.80 -0.35
N LYS A 6 9.42 -8.85 -1.44
CA LYS A 6 10.88 -8.77 -1.37
C LYS A 6 11.35 -7.44 -0.79
N MET A 7 10.75 -6.33 -1.20
CA MET A 7 11.14 -4.99 -0.74
C MET A 7 10.97 -4.81 0.78
N GLN A 8 10.00 -5.48 1.40
CA GLN A 8 9.75 -5.34 2.83
C GLN A 8 10.93 -5.80 3.71
N SER A 9 11.90 -6.55 3.16
CA SER A 9 13.06 -7.04 3.92
C SER A 9 14.07 -5.94 4.31
N SER A 10 13.96 -4.74 3.74
CA SER A 10 14.89 -3.63 3.99
C SER A 10 14.16 -2.29 4.03
N LEU A 11 13.82 -1.83 5.24
CA LEU A 11 13.14 -0.54 5.41
C LEU A 11 13.99 0.64 4.93
N SER A 12 15.32 0.55 5.01
CA SER A 12 16.22 1.58 4.48
C SER A 12 16.07 1.72 2.96
N ASP A 13 15.98 0.61 2.23
CA ASP A 13 15.82 0.64 0.78
C ASP A 13 14.41 1.09 0.37
N VAL A 14 13.40 0.66 1.14
CA VAL A 14 12.01 1.13 0.99
C VAL A 14 11.94 2.64 1.15
N ASN A 15 12.46 3.17 2.25
CA ASN A 15 12.42 4.60 2.54
C ASN A 15 13.23 5.40 1.53
N LYS A 16 14.42 4.93 1.13
CA LYS A 16 15.18 5.57 0.06
C LYS A 16 14.35 5.68 -1.23
N SER A 17 13.72 4.58 -1.65
CA SER A 17 12.89 4.55 -2.86
C SER A 17 11.68 5.47 -2.75
N ILE A 18 11.00 5.49 -1.59
CA ILE A 18 9.85 6.37 -1.34
C ILE A 18 10.28 7.84 -1.37
N LYS A 19 11.42 8.20 -0.78
CA LYS A 19 11.92 9.57 -0.78
C LYS A 19 12.36 10.06 -2.15
N GLU A 20 12.90 9.18 -3.00
CA GLU A 20 13.17 9.48 -4.41
C GLU A 20 11.88 9.77 -5.19
N ILE A 21 10.77 9.13 -4.83
CA ILE A 21 9.46 9.33 -5.47
C ILE A 21 8.74 10.58 -4.93
N GLN A 22 8.68 10.72 -3.62
CA GLN A 22 7.94 11.76 -2.91
C GLN A 22 8.61 12.08 -1.56
N PRO A 23 9.49 13.10 -1.51
CA PRO A 23 10.26 13.43 -0.31
C PRO A 23 9.41 13.80 0.91
N THR A 24 8.18 14.28 0.68
CA THR A 24 7.26 14.79 1.70
C THR A 24 6.48 13.70 2.43
N VAL A 25 6.40 12.48 1.87
CA VAL A 25 5.75 11.33 2.51
C VAL A 25 6.61 10.85 3.67
N ALA A 26 6.00 10.45 4.78
CA ALA A 26 6.71 9.97 5.96
C ALA A 26 7.55 8.70 5.65
N ASP A 27 8.44 8.34 6.58
CA ASP A 27 9.17 7.08 6.48
C ASP A 27 8.29 5.90 6.91
N VAL A 28 8.44 4.78 6.22
CA VAL A 28 7.91 3.48 6.62
C VAL A 28 8.67 2.99 7.84
N VAL A 29 7.92 2.67 8.90
CA VAL A 29 8.45 2.14 10.17
C VAL A 29 8.20 0.65 10.33
N SER A 30 7.27 0.09 9.55
CA SER A 30 6.99 -1.34 9.52
C SER A 30 6.43 -1.75 8.16
N ALA A 31 6.86 -2.90 7.66
CA ALA A 31 6.32 -3.49 6.45
C ALA A 31 6.22 -5.00 6.59
N ASP A 32 5.08 -5.56 6.24
CA ASP A 32 4.80 -6.98 6.42
C ASP A 32 3.82 -7.53 5.39
N GLU A 33 3.80 -8.86 5.28
CA GLU A 33 2.74 -9.58 4.61
C GLU A 33 1.77 -10.12 5.67
N PHE A 34 0.58 -9.55 5.72
CA PHE A 34 -0.37 -9.74 6.79
C PHE A 34 -0.81 -11.21 6.92
N GLU A 35 -0.74 -11.71 8.15
CA GLU A 35 -1.22 -13.00 8.59
C GLU A 35 -2.19 -12.79 9.75
N TYR A 36 -3.33 -13.48 9.72
CA TYR A 36 -4.31 -13.48 10.80
C TYR A 36 -4.41 -14.88 11.39
N LYS A 37 -4.29 -14.96 12.72
CA LYS A 37 -4.56 -16.18 13.49
C LYS A 37 -5.86 -16.00 14.25
N ASP A 38 -6.85 -16.82 13.92
CA ASP A 38 -8.16 -16.74 14.55
C ASP A 38 -8.08 -17.22 16.02
N PRO A 39 -8.54 -16.42 17.00
CA PRO A 39 -8.46 -16.79 18.42
C PRO A 39 -9.51 -17.82 18.85
N VAL A 40 -10.52 -18.10 18.02
CA VAL A 40 -11.61 -19.04 18.32
C VAL A 40 -11.24 -20.45 17.89
N ASP A 41 -10.80 -20.62 16.64
CA ASP A 41 -10.48 -21.94 16.07
C ASP A 41 -8.98 -22.20 15.84
N GLY A 42 -8.14 -21.17 16.03
CA GLY A 42 -6.69 -21.28 15.86
C GLY A 42 -6.22 -21.33 14.40
N SER A 43 -7.12 -21.22 13.43
CA SER A 43 -6.79 -21.22 12.00
C SER A 43 -5.91 -20.03 11.63
N VAL A 44 -5.06 -20.22 10.62
CA VAL A 44 -4.09 -19.21 10.18
C VAL A 44 -4.32 -18.87 8.72
N SER A 45 -4.68 -17.62 8.47
CA SER A 45 -4.85 -17.04 7.13
C SER A 45 -3.62 -16.22 6.76
N LYS A 46 -2.75 -16.80 5.92
CA LYS A 46 -1.52 -16.16 5.42
C LYS A 46 -1.77 -15.36 4.15
N HIS A 47 -0.80 -14.52 3.77
CA HIS A 47 -0.80 -13.78 2.49
C HIS A 47 -2.03 -12.88 2.27
N GLN A 48 -2.53 -12.27 3.35
CA GLN A 48 -3.80 -11.51 3.32
C GLN A 48 -3.64 -10.07 2.82
N GLY A 49 -2.41 -9.64 2.56
CA GLY A 49 -2.09 -8.35 1.97
C GLY A 49 -0.73 -7.84 2.41
N ILE A 50 -0.05 -7.11 1.55
CA ILE A 50 1.24 -6.50 1.87
C ILE A 50 0.97 -5.10 2.41
N ARG A 51 1.51 -4.76 3.58
CA ARG A 51 1.28 -3.47 4.25
C ARG A 51 2.59 -2.73 4.41
N TYR A 52 2.53 -1.42 4.20
CA TYR A 52 3.59 -0.48 4.57
C TYR A 52 2.97 0.55 5.52
N LEU A 53 3.45 0.56 6.76
CA LEU A 53 2.98 1.40 7.84
C LEU A 53 3.98 2.55 8.03
N PHE A 54 3.47 3.77 7.91
CA PHE A 54 4.27 4.99 7.98
C PHE A 54 4.32 5.52 9.41
N GLY A 55 5.42 6.19 9.75
CA GLY A 55 5.64 6.72 11.11
C GLY A 55 4.68 7.83 11.51
N ASP A 56 4.00 8.45 10.55
CA ASP A 56 2.94 9.45 10.78
C ASP A 56 1.55 8.81 11.04
N GLY A 57 1.42 7.49 10.92
CA GLY A 57 0.15 6.77 11.05
C GLY A 57 -0.53 6.44 9.71
N SER A 58 0.01 6.91 8.58
CA SER A 58 -0.48 6.60 7.23
C SER A 58 -0.19 5.14 6.85
N ARG A 59 -0.90 4.60 5.85
CA ARG A 59 -0.78 3.20 5.41
C ARG A 59 -0.95 3.03 3.91
N LEU A 60 -0.16 2.12 3.34
CA LEU A 60 -0.37 1.57 2.00
C LEU A 60 -0.57 0.06 2.10
N VAL A 61 -1.64 -0.46 1.48
CA VAL A 61 -1.94 -1.90 1.48
C VAL A 61 -2.20 -2.40 0.07
N PHE A 62 -1.53 -3.48 -0.32
CA PHE A 62 -1.70 -4.14 -1.61
C PHE A 62 -2.28 -5.53 -1.40
N ARG A 63 -3.40 -5.83 -2.07
CA ARG A 63 -4.05 -7.16 -2.03
C ARG A 63 -4.24 -7.69 -3.44
N LEU A 64 -3.88 -8.95 -3.65
CA LEU A 64 -4.23 -9.70 -4.85
C LEU A 64 -5.46 -10.56 -4.52
N SER A 65 -6.49 -10.46 -5.35
CA SER A 65 -7.76 -11.16 -5.16
C SER A 65 -8.22 -11.80 -6.46
N GLY A 66 -9.05 -12.85 -6.35
CA GLY A 66 -9.69 -13.48 -7.50
C GLY A 66 -8.71 -14.15 -8.47
N THR A 67 -7.82 -15.02 -8.01
CA THR A 67 -6.86 -15.74 -8.88
C THR A 67 -7.49 -16.90 -9.66
N GLY A 68 -8.78 -16.83 -9.97
CA GLY A 68 -9.54 -17.86 -10.69
C GLY A 68 -9.33 -17.79 -12.21
N SER A 69 -10.17 -18.48 -12.96
CA SER A 69 -10.10 -18.60 -14.43
C SER A 69 -10.27 -17.29 -15.20
N VAL A 70 -10.81 -16.24 -14.57
CA VAL A 70 -11.15 -14.95 -15.21
C VAL A 70 -10.08 -13.88 -14.99
N GLY A 71 -8.92 -14.27 -14.44
CA GLY A 71 -7.81 -13.36 -14.15
C GLY A 71 -7.91 -12.70 -12.79
N ALA A 72 -6.83 -12.01 -12.37
CA ALA A 72 -6.69 -11.50 -11.02
C ALA A 72 -6.97 -10.00 -10.88
N THR A 73 -7.48 -9.61 -9.70
CA THR A 73 -7.73 -8.22 -9.31
C THR A 73 -6.74 -7.78 -8.25
N ILE A 74 -6.00 -6.70 -8.54
CA ILE A 74 -5.17 -6.01 -7.55
C ILE A 74 -5.98 -4.88 -6.93
N ARG A 75 -6.02 -4.83 -5.60
CA ARG A 75 -6.62 -3.74 -4.83
C ARG A 75 -5.51 -3.02 -4.08
N ILE A 76 -5.51 -1.68 -4.18
CA ILE A 76 -4.60 -0.81 -3.46
C ILE A 76 -5.45 0.02 -2.52
N TYR A 77 -5.15 -0.04 -1.22
CA TYR A 77 -5.77 0.81 -0.20
C TYR A 77 -4.74 1.83 0.24
N ILE A 78 -5.16 3.09 0.28
CA ILE A 78 -4.31 4.24 0.55
C ILE A 78 -4.98 5.02 1.66
N GLU A 79 -4.26 5.22 2.75
CA GLU A 79 -4.77 5.92 3.92
C GLU A 79 -3.72 6.91 4.40
N GLN A 80 -4.16 8.15 4.58
CA GLN A 80 -3.34 9.20 5.19
C GLN A 80 -3.95 9.61 6.52
N TYR A 81 -3.17 9.48 7.58
CA TYR A 81 -3.55 10.06 8.85
C TYR A 81 -3.30 11.56 8.83
N GLU A 82 -4.28 12.35 9.29
CA GLU A 82 -4.16 13.80 9.42
C GLU A 82 -4.46 14.20 10.85
N LYS A 83 -3.43 14.70 11.54
CA LYS A 83 -3.55 15.19 12.92
C LYS A 83 -4.11 16.61 12.98
N ASP A 84 -3.84 17.41 11.95
CA ASP A 84 -4.27 18.80 11.91
C ASP A 84 -5.72 18.90 11.46
N SER A 85 -6.61 19.19 12.40
CA SER A 85 -8.05 19.34 12.15
C SER A 85 -8.39 20.32 11.01
N SER A 86 -7.57 21.36 10.80
CA SER A 86 -7.79 22.33 9.72
C SER A 86 -7.62 21.73 8.32
N LYS A 87 -6.89 20.62 8.21
CA LYS A 87 -6.60 19.92 6.95
C LYS A 87 -7.52 18.74 6.68
N THR A 88 -8.37 18.36 7.62
CA THR A 88 -9.29 17.21 7.49
C THR A 88 -10.46 17.46 6.54
N GLY A 89 -10.76 18.72 6.23
CA GLY A 89 -11.79 19.11 5.25
C GLY A 89 -11.32 19.11 3.79
N ARG A 90 -10.07 18.72 3.50
CA ARG A 90 -9.54 18.66 2.13
C ARG A 90 -10.24 17.57 1.32
N ALA A 91 -10.32 17.75 0.01
CA ALA A 91 -10.74 16.68 -0.88
C ALA A 91 -9.80 15.47 -0.74
N SER A 92 -10.36 14.27 -0.70
CA SER A 92 -9.58 13.04 -0.53
C SER A 92 -8.57 12.82 -1.66
N SER A 93 -8.90 13.20 -2.90
CA SER A 93 -7.97 13.17 -4.03
C SER A 93 -6.70 13.98 -3.79
N ASP A 94 -6.86 15.18 -3.22
CA ASP A 94 -5.77 16.12 -3.00
C ASP A 94 -4.94 15.72 -1.78
N ALA A 95 -5.62 15.27 -0.73
CA ALA A 95 -4.97 14.74 0.46
C ALA A 95 -4.11 13.52 0.08
N LEU A 96 -4.69 12.51 -0.56
CA LEU A 96 -4.04 11.23 -0.84
C LEU A 96 -3.05 11.26 -2.02
N SER A 97 -3.05 12.31 -2.85
CA SER A 97 -2.22 12.40 -4.06
C SER A 97 -0.74 12.01 -3.83
N PRO A 98 -0.05 12.48 -2.77
CA PRO A 98 1.34 12.10 -2.54
C PRO A 98 1.52 10.59 -2.32
N LEU A 99 0.60 9.95 -1.58
CA LEU A 99 0.64 8.51 -1.34
C LEU A 99 0.18 7.70 -2.55
N VAL A 100 -0.72 8.23 -3.38
CA VAL A 100 -1.07 7.63 -4.69
C VAL A 100 0.16 7.55 -5.59
N ASP A 101 0.92 8.64 -5.68
CA ASP A 101 2.15 8.66 -6.49
C ASP A 101 3.17 7.63 -6.00
N VAL A 102 3.36 7.54 -4.67
CA VAL A 102 4.18 6.50 -4.05
C VAL A 102 3.65 5.12 -4.42
N ALA A 103 2.36 4.83 -4.20
CA ALA A 103 1.79 3.52 -4.44
C ALA A 103 1.95 3.06 -5.89
N LEU A 104 1.74 3.95 -6.86
CA LEU A 104 1.86 3.63 -8.29
C LEU A 104 3.30 3.37 -8.72
N LYS A 105 4.23 4.27 -8.37
CA LYS A 105 5.63 4.19 -8.80
C LYS A 105 6.40 3.10 -8.04
N PHE A 106 6.20 3.02 -6.72
CA PHE A 106 6.88 2.05 -5.86
C PHE A 106 6.50 0.61 -6.21
N SER A 107 5.20 0.36 -6.46
CA SER A 107 4.73 -0.98 -6.83
C SER A 107 5.07 -1.40 -8.26
N LYS A 108 5.43 -0.43 -9.12
CA LYS A 108 5.60 -0.61 -10.56
C LYS A 108 4.38 -1.27 -11.22
N ILE A 109 3.18 -0.94 -10.72
CA ILE A 109 1.95 -1.61 -11.15
C ILE A 109 1.66 -1.37 -12.64
N LYS A 110 2.03 -0.21 -13.17
CA LYS A 110 1.87 0.09 -14.60
C LYS A 110 2.77 -0.79 -15.46
N GLU A 111 4.03 -0.98 -15.06
CA GLU A 111 5.00 -1.82 -15.75
C GLU A 111 4.60 -3.29 -15.73
N TYR A 112 4.07 -3.77 -14.59
CA TYR A 112 3.67 -5.17 -14.45
C TYR A 112 2.30 -5.50 -15.07
N THR A 113 1.39 -4.53 -15.18
CA THR A 113 0.00 -4.78 -15.64
C THR A 113 -0.36 -4.11 -16.96
N GLY A 114 0.46 -3.19 -17.45
CA GLY A 114 0.15 -2.34 -18.61
C GLY A 114 -0.95 -1.30 -18.37
N ARG A 115 -1.53 -1.22 -17.15
CA ARG A 115 -2.64 -0.31 -16.86
C ARG A 115 -2.15 1.09 -16.49
N SER A 116 -2.72 2.10 -17.14
CA SER A 116 -2.45 3.52 -16.87
C SER A 116 -3.37 4.12 -15.78
N ALA A 117 -4.48 3.46 -15.46
CA ALA A 117 -5.47 3.92 -14.48
C ALA A 117 -6.16 2.72 -13.80
N PRO A 118 -6.69 2.89 -12.57
CA PRO A 118 -7.52 1.88 -11.94
C PRO A 118 -8.86 1.73 -12.68
N THR A 119 -9.41 0.52 -12.65
CA THR A 119 -10.75 0.25 -13.22
C THR A 119 -11.87 0.85 -12.37
N VAL A 120 -11.66 0.93 -11.05
CA VAL A 120 -12.62 1.46 -10.07
C VAL A 120 -11.86 2.25 -9.00
N ILE A 121 -12.43 3.38 -8.58
CA ILE A 121 -12.01 4.18 -7.42
C ILE A 121 -13.20 4.28 -6.47
N THR A 122 -12.96 4.23 -5.16
CA THR A 122 -13.99 4.34 -4.11
C THR A 122 -13.49 5.28 -3.03
#